data_AF-A0A9P3E1W4-F1
#
_entry.id   AF-A0A9P3E1W4-F1
#
_cell.length_a   1.000
_cell.length_b   1.000
_cell.length_c   1.000
_cell.angle_alpha   90.00
_cell.angle_beta   90.00
_cell.angle_gamma   90.00
#
_symmetry.space_group_name_H-M   'P 1'
#
loop_
_entity.id
_entity.type
_entity.pdbx_description
1 polymer ?
#
loop_
_entity_poly.entity_id
_entity_poly.type
_entity_poly.pdbx_seq_one_letter_code
_entity_poly.pdbx_strand_id
1 'polypeptide(L)'
;MSLVLRPMLVRPAVLARPLVCSSLLHPSSRAFSISARAAIQAARPHQASTALKTEVREREVAADKKIVGSEGKGAEGLHYQADIVSHDNGDWTLFNPIYNQAEVDCVRVVGRTPVTLSDKLAHGAVKTLRRMFDLCTGYKNTHIPESTLKQNPIPIKELRAKGELLSDKDWLLRIILLESFAGVPGMIAGTLRHLRSLRLLRRDGGWIHTLLEEAENERMHLLTFMTIAQPTWFTRALVLACQGMAYNMLFLAYIFAPKVVHRFVGALEEEAVRTYTHCVQDIERGLVPEWNNAPAPRIAIDYWRLPTSATLLDVIKAVRADEATHRFVNHSLANLDQKLDFNPFALAEASAEIRGTKACFTREESAEFARTTQQSLLAAGEQ
;
A
#
# COMPACT_ATOMS: atom_id res chain seq x y z
N MET A 1 67.24 32.03 -25.06
CA MET A 1 67.99 30.76 -25.02
C MET A 1 67.25 29.75 -25.88
N SER A 2 68.01 29.17 -26.82
CA SER A 2 67.78 28.08 -27.80
C SER A 2 66.38 27.48 -27.97
N LEU A 3 65.76 27.56 -29.17
CA LEU A 3 65.96 26.71 -30.37
C LEU A 3 65.60 25.24 -30.14
N VAL A 4 64.50 24.76 -30.76
CA VAL A 4 64.49 23.64 -31.72
C VAL A 4 63.30 23.82 -32.70
N LEU A 5 63.59 23.64 -33.99
CA LEU A 5 62.72 23.70 -35.17
C LEU A 5 62.14 22.31 -35.55
N ARG A 6 60.84 22.29 -35.93
CA ARG A 6 60.15 21.61 -37.09
C ARG A 6 60.33 20.08 -37.36
N PRO A 7 59.56 19.41 -38.27
CA PRO A 7 58.56 19.87 -39.29
C PRO A 7 57.17 19.16 -39.19
N MET A 8 56.03 19.69 -39.67
CA MET A 8 55.52 20.09 -41.00
C MET A 8 54.75 18.97 -41.75
N LEU A 9 53.66 19.39 -42.42
CA LEU A 9 52.79 18.72 -43.43
C LEU A 9 51.45 18.18 -42.86
N VAL A 10 50.24 18.44 -43.38
CA VAL A 10 49.71 19.09 -44.61
C VAL A 10 48.23 19.48 -44.35
N ARG A 11 47.82 20.66 -44.86
CA ARG A 11 46.42 21.18 -45.02
C ARG A 11 45.78 20.53 -46.29
N PRO A 12 44.44 20.55 -46.56
CA PRO A 12 43.55 21.70 -46.33
C PRO A 12 42.07 21.37 -45.97
N ALA A 13 41.34 22.44 -45.65
CA ALA A 13 39.89 22.50 -45.52
C ALA A 13 39.22 22.68 -46.90
N VAL A 14 38.03 22.11 -47.11
CA VAL A 14 37.04 22.56 -48.11
C VAL A 14 35.62 22.40 -47.57
N LEU A 15 34.79 23.37 -47.96
CA LEU A 15 33.43 23.68 -47.56
C LEU A 15 32.36 22.63 -47.92
N ALA A 16 31.34 22.57 -47.05
CA ALA A 16 29.89 22.52 -47.28
C ALA A 16 29.33 22.15 -48.67
N ARG A 17 28.49 21.10 -48.72
CA ARG A 17 27.03 21.15 -48.99
C ARG A 17 26.38 19.75 -48.90
N PRO A 18 25.04 19.66 -48.75
CA PRO A 18 24.35 18.49 -48.21
C PRO A 18 24.03 17.44 -49.28
N LEU A 19 23.97 16.17 -48.87
CA LEU A 19 23.43 15.09 -49.69
C LEU A 19 22.31 14.39 -48.92
N VAL A 20 21.10 14.58 -49.43
CA VAL A 20 19.97 13.68 -49.25
C VAL A 20 20.38 12.32 -49.82
N CYS A 21 20.35 11.27 -49.00
CA CYS A 21 20.37 9.90 -49.50
C CYS A 21 19.35 9.08 -48.72
N SER A 22 18.21 8.87 -49.36
CA SER A 22 17.29 7.78 -49.04
C SER A 22 18.04 6.47 -49.22
N SER A 23 18.18 5.70 -48.15
CA SER A 23 18.45 4.28 -48.25
C SER A 23 17.51 3.51 -47.33
N LEU A 24 16.73 2.66 -47.99
CA LEU A 24 15.88 1.64 -47.43
C LEU A 24 16.72 0.66 -46.60
N LEU A 25 16.45 0.58 -45.31
CA LEU A 25 16.76 -0.61 -44.53
C LEU A 25 15.52 -0.94 -43.69
N HIS A 26 14.81 -1.98 -44.12
CA HIS A 26 13.95 -2.76 -43.25
C HIS A 26 14.75 -3.23 -42.03
N PRO A 27 14.13 -3.19 -40.84
CA PRO A 27 14.17 -4.32 -39.95
C PRO A 27 12.79 -4.96 -39.95
N SER A 28 12.81 -6.22 -40.39
CA SER A 28 11.83 -7.23 -40.10
C SER A 28 11.21 -7.08 -38.70
N SER A 29 9.88 -7.05 -38.67
CA SER A 29 9.04 -7.81 -37.76
C SER A 29 9.74 -8.43 -36.54
N ARG A 30 9.56 -7.78 -35.39
CA ARG A 30 9.17 -8.43 -34.13
C ARG A 30 8.48 -7.37 -33.28
N ALA A 31 7.21 -7.13 -33.59
CA ALA A 31 6.29 -6.59 -32.60
C ALA A 31 6.38 -7.53 -31.39
N PHE A 32 6.93 -7.06 -30.28
CA PHE A 32 6.75 -7.70 -28.99
C PHE A 32 5.29 -7.49 -28.59
N SER A 33 4.38 -8.26 -29.21
CA SER A 33 3.07 -8.50 -28.62
C SER A 33 3.31 -9.39 -27.41
N ILE A 34 3.44 -8.77 -26.25
CA ILE A 34 3.28 -9.48 -24.98
C ILE A 34 1.78 -9.83 -24.92
N SER A 35 1.37 -10.90 -25.59
CA SER A 35 0.11 -11.56 -25.26
C SER A 35 0.33 -12.31 -23.94
N ALA A 36 0.36 -11.55 -22.84
CA ALA A 36 0.25 -12.07 -21.48
C ALA A 36 -1.19 -12.61 -21.21
N ARG A 37 -1.76 -13.36 -22.15
CA ARG A 37 -3.08 -13.97 -22.06
C ARG A 37 -3.05 -15.51 -22.05
N ALA A 38 -1.87 -16.11 -22.05
CA ALA A 38 -1.72 -17.55 -21.92
C ALA A 38 -0.59 -17.88 -20.93
N ALA A 39 -0.94 -17.92 -19.65
CA ALA A 39 -0.40 -18.81 -18.60
C ALA A 39 -0.61 -18.23 -17.19
N ILE A 40 -1.84 -17.79 -16.87
CA ILE A 40 -2.37 -17.99 -15.51
C ILE A 40 -2.97 -19.39 -15.52
N GLN A 41 -2.12 -20.40 -15.64
CA GLN A 41 -2.50 -21.68 -15.06
C GLN A 41 -2.40 -21.44 -13.57
N ALA A 42 -3.51 -21.66 -12.87
CA ALA A 42 -3.46 -21.94 -11.44
C ALA A 42 -2.42 -23.05 -11.29
N ALA A 43 -1.19 -22.68 -10.95
CA ALA A 43 -0.17 -23.64 -10.62
C ALA A 43 -0.79 -24.46 -9.50
N ARG A 44 -0.85 -25.79 -9.71
CA ARG A 44 -1.16 -26.72 -8.63
C ARG A 44 -0.33 -26.32 -7.41
N PRO A 45 -0.88 -26.48 -6.18
CA PRO A 45 -0.41 -25.84 -4.94
C PRO A 45 1.05 -26.07 -4.50
N HIS A 46 1.96 -26.56 -5.35
CA HIS A 46 3.33 -26.91 -4.99
C HIS A 46 4.41 -25.85 -5.19
N GLN A 47 4.15 -24.65 -5.74
CA GLN A 47 5.25 -23.72 -6.04
C GLN A 47 4.95 -22.23 -5.82
N ALA A 48 4.74 -21.82 -4.56
CA ALA A 48 5.20 -20.54 -3.99
C ALA A 48 4.93 -20.44 -2.48
N SER A 49 5.79 -19.71 -1.76
CA SER A 49 6.02 -19.74 -0.30
C SER A 49 6.35 -21.14 0.23
N THR A 50 7.62 -21.43 0.51
CA THR A 50 8.00 -22.68 1.18
C THR A 50 7.33 -22.78 2.54
N ALA A 51 7.26 -21.70 3.32
CA ALA A 51 6.75 -21.71 4.69
C ALA A 51 5.28 -22.17 4.85
N LEU A 52 4.50 -22.18 3.77
CA LEU A 52 3.09 -22.58 3.78
C LEU A 52 2.81 -23.90 3.02
N LYS A 53 3.84 -24.58 2.50
CA LYS A 53 3.68 -25.91 1.89
C LYS A 53 3.54 -26.98 2.96
N THR A 54 2.66 -27.95 2.74
CA THR A 54 2.49 -29.12 3.62
C THR A 54 3.82 -29.84 3.88
N GLU A 55 4.67 -30.00 2.86
CA GLU A 55 5.98 -30.67 2.97
C GLU A 55 7.01 -29.89 3.80
N VAL A 56 6.94 -28.55 3.78
CA VAL A 56 7.85 -27.69 4.54
C VAL A 56 7.39 -27.63 5.98
N ARG A 57 6.08 -27.56 6.22
CA ARG A 57 5.48 -27.77 7.54
C ARG A 57 5.88 -29.12 8.11
N GLU A 58 5.78 -30.20 7.35
CA GLU A 58 6.22 -31.54 7.76
C GLU A 58 7.73 -31.60 8.05
N ARG A 59 8.55 -30.90 7.27
CA ARG A 59 10.01 -30.80 7.48
C ARG A 59 10.39 -29.97 8.70
N GLU A 60 9.65 -28.90 9.00
CA GLU A 60 9.84 -28.05 10.19
C GLU A 60 9.37 -28.77 11.46
N VAL A 61 8.26 -29.52 11.40
CA VAL A 61 7.81 -30.45 12.47
C VAL A 61 8.83 -31.57 12.70
N ALA A 62 9.42 -32.11 11.63
CA ALA A 62 10.42 -33.18 11.70
C ALA A 62 11.83 -32.69 12.10
N ALA A 63 12.07 -31.38 12.10
CA ALA A 63 13.34 -30.83 12.55
C ALA A 63 13.37 -30.84 14.08
N ASP A 64 14.13 -31.78 14.65
CA ASP A 64 14.32 -32.00 16.09
C ASP A 64 15.08 -30.83 16.78
N LYS A 65 14.47 -29.64 16.77
CA LYS A 65 14.91 -28.48 17.51
C LYS A 65 13.92 -28.24 18.63
N LYS A 66 14.45 -28.14 19.85
CA LYS A 66 13.68 -27.81 21.06
C LYS A 66 13.21 -26.35 20.99
N ILE A 67 12.09 -26.10 20.30
CA ILE A 67 11.42 -24.80 20.22
C ILE A 67 10.56 -24.61 21.50
N VAL A 68 10.58 -23.42 22.11
CA VAL A 68 10.04 -23.15 23.47
C VAL A 68 8.56 -22.70 23.47
N GLY A 69 7.60 -23.51 23.99
CA GLY A 69 6.10 -23.38 23.85
C GLY A 69 5.37 -24.47 22.97
N SER A 70 4.16 -24.22 22.42
CA SER A 70 3.32 -25.19 21.65
C SER A 70 2.96 -24.79 20.20
N GLU A 71 2.77 -25.74 19.29
CA GLU A 71 2.50 -25.55 17.85
C GLU A 71 1.23 -24.73 17.53
N GLY A 72 1.18 -24.04 16.37
CA GLY A 72 -0.01 -23.31 15.93
C GLY A 72 -0.01 -22.94 14.43
N LYS A 73 -1.20 -22.60 13.92
CA LYS A 73 -1.50 -22.36 12.49
C LYS A 73 -1.53 -20.86 12.17
N GLY A 74 -0.37 -20.21 12.17
CA GLY A 74 -0.24 -18.82 11.71
C GLY A 74 -0.04 -18.72 10.19
N ALA A 75 -0.23 -17.52 9.65
CA ALA A 75 -0.12 -17.24 8.21
C ALA A 75 1.31 -17.34 7.63
N GLU A 76 2.33 -17.66 8.44
CA GLU A 76 3.73 -17.84 7.97
C GLU A 76 4.38 -19.19 8.32
N GLY A 77 3.62 -20.21 8.78
CA GLY A 77 4.16 -21.53 9.16
C GLY A 77 3.88 -21.88 10.61
N LEU A 78 4.65 -22.81 11.21
CA LEU A 78 4.56 -23.17 12.64
C LEU A 78 4.78 -21.92 13.51
N HIS A 79 3.71 -21.35 14.03
CA HIS A 79 3.77 -20.27 15.02
C HIS A 79 3.19 -20.75 16.33
N TYR A 80 3.86 -20.43 17.44
CA TYR A 80 3.43 -20.87 18.74
C TYR A 80 2.25 -20.05 19.25
N GLN A 81 1.03 -20.55 19.09
CA GLN A 81 -0.16 -19.84 19.59
C GLN A 81 -1.44 -20.67 19.68
N ALA A 82 -1.53 -21.91 19.16
CA ALA A 82 -2.83 -22.58 19.12
C ALA A 82 -3.30 -23.16 20.47
N ASP A 83 -2.38 -23.44 21.42
CA ASP A 83 -2.76 -23.88 22.77
C ASP A 83 -2.62 -22.78 23.84
N ILE A 84 -2.21 -21.57 23.46
CA ILE A 84 -2.62 -20.40 24.23
C ILE A 84 -4.05 -20.15 23.78
N VAL A 85 -5.02 -20.62 24.55
CA VAL A 85 -6.37 -20.06 24.49
C VAL A 85 -6.21 -18.62 24.93
N SER A 86 -5.79 -17.74 24.02
CA SER A 86 -6.02 -16.33 24.23
C SER A 86 -7.52 -16.18 24.01
N HIS A 87 -8.23 -15.97 25.12
CA HIS A 87 -9.44 -15.17 25.03
C HIS A 87 -9.12 -13.74 24.57
N ASP A 88 -7.84 -13.41 24.44
CA ASP A 88 -7.30 -12.15 23.99
C ASP A 88 -6.92 -12.18 22.50
N ASN A 89 -7.91 -11.99 21.65
CA ASN A 89 -8.04 -10.73 20.92
C ASN A 89 -6.73 -10.02 20.44
N GLY A 90 -5.65 -10.66 19.99
CA GLY A 90 -4.55 -9.94 19.33
C GLY A 90 -3.78 -8.95 20.22
N ASP A 91 -3.61 -9.23 21.51
CA ASP A 91 -2.85 -8.39 22.46
C ASP A 91 -1.36 -8.16 22.09
N TRP A 92 -0.87 -8.83 21.04
CA TRP A 92 0.47 -8.65 20.48
C TRP A 92 0.51 -7.68 19.29
N THR A 93 -0.63 -7.21 18.78
CA THR A 93 -0.68 -6.15 17.76
C THR A 93 -0.66 -4.79 18.45
N LEU A 94 -0.10 -3.78 17.78
CA LEU A 94 -0.31 -2.39 18.18
C LEU A 94 -1.81 -2.05 18.09
N PHE A 95 -2.17 -0.90 18.68
CA PHE A 95 -3.55 -0.44 18.66
C PHE A 95 -4.08 -0.42 17.23
N ASN A 96 -5.25 -1.03 17.05
CA ASN A 96 -5.90 -1.08 15.76
C ASN A 96 -7.34 -0.56 15.90
N PRO A 97 -7.81 0.21 14.92
CA PRO A 97 -9.13 0.82 14.99
C PRO A 97 -10.22 -0.26 14.93
N ILE A 98 -11.25 -0.06 15.75
CA ILE A 98 -12.46 -0.87 15.76
C ILE A 98 -13.56 0.00 15.19
N TYR A 99 -14.08 -0.40 14.03
CA TYR A 99 -15.10 0.38 13.34
C TYR A 99 -16.49 -0.18 13.57
N ASN A 100 -17.46 0.71 13.77
CA ASN A 100 -18.86 0.38 13.56
C ASN A 100 -19.29 0.66 12.11
N GLN A 101 -20.50 0.21 11.76
CA GLN A 101 -21.01 0.32 10.38
C GLN A 101 -21.11 1.78 9.90
N ALA A 102 -21.54 2.70 10.76
CA ALA A 102 -21.66 4.11 10.39
C ALA A 102 -20.29 4.75 10.10
N GLU A 103 -19.26 4.32 10.83
CA GLU A 103 -17.89 4.80 10.66
C GLU A 103 -17.27 4.32 9.35
N VAL A 104 -17.47 3.07 8.94
CA VAL A 104 -16.98 2.60 7.62
C VAL A 104 -17.75 3.20 6.46
N ASP A 105 -19.04 3.50 6.64
CA ASP A 105 -19.92 4.03 5.60
C ASP A 105 -19.74 5.54 5.35
N CYS A 106 -19.23 6.29 6.34
CA CYS A 106 -18.96 7.72 6.18
C CYS A 106 -17.74 8.02 5.28
N VAL A 107 -16.90 7.02 4.98
CA VAL A 107 -15.67 7.18 4.20
C VAL A 107 -15.97 7.62 2.77
N ARG A 108 -15.38 8.75 2.36
CA ARG A 108 -15.53 9.31 1.00
C ARG A 108 -14.20 9.35 0.26
N VAL A 109 -14.29 9.31 -1.06
CA VAL A 109 -13.16 9.63 -1.95
C VAL A 109 -12.91 11.13 -1.89
N VAL A 110 -11.95 11.51 -1.06
CA VAL A 110 -11.52 12.89 -0.84
C VAL A 110 -10.06 12.99 -1.20
N GLY A 111 -9.66 14.10 -1.81
CA GLY A 111 -8.27 14.38 -2.10
C GLY A 111 -7.91 15.83 -1.78
N ARG A 112 -6.62 16.07 -1.55
CA ARG A 112 -6.05 17.38 -1.30
C ARG A 112 -5.43 17.93 -2.57
N THR A 113 -5.81 19.15 -2.94
CA THR A 113 -5.17 19.87 -4.05
C THR A 113 -3.69 20.15 -3.74
N PRO A 114 -2.74 19.73 -4.59
CA PRO A 114 -1.32 20.02 -4.41
C PRO A 114 -1.02 21.52 -4.56
N VAL A 115 -0.43 22.14 -3.54
CA VAL A 115 -0.20 23.60 -3.52
C VAL A 115 1.24 23.94 -3.93
N THR A 116 2.21 23.41 -3.18
CA THR A 116 3.64 23.70 -3.36
C THR A 116 4.22 22.93 -4.56
N LEU A 117 5.40 23.33 -5.05
CA LEU A 117 6.10 22.56 -6.08
C LEU A 117 6.38 21.13 -5.61
N SER A 118 6.82 20.95 -4.37
CA SER A 118 7.07 19.62 -3.81
C SER A 118 5.80 18.79 -3.67
N ASP A 119 4.66 19.41 -3.31
CA ASP A 119 3.37 18.72 -3.29
C ASP A 119 2.99 18.24 -4.70
N LYS A 120 3.17 19.10 -5.71
CA LYS A 120 2.88 18.76 -7.11
C LYS A 120 3.77 17.64 -7.63
N LEU A 121 5.05 17.64 -7.25
CA LEU A 121 5.99 16.57 -7.59
C LEU A 121 5.60 15.24 -6.92
N ALA A 122 5.30 15.24 -5.61
CA ALA A 122 4.87 14.05 -4.89
C ALA A 122 3.58 13.47 -5.47
N HIS A 123 2.57 14.31 -5.69
CA HIS A 123 1.31 13.90 -6.29
C HIS A 123 1.49 13.39 -7.74
N GLY A 124 2.31 14.09 -8.53
CA GLY A 124 2.65 13.68 -9.90
C GLY A 124 3.38 12.33 -9.97
N ALA A 125 4.27 12.06 -9.00
CA ALA A 125 4.94 10.77 -8.86
C ALA A 125 3.93 9.66 -8.59
N VAL A 126 3.01 9.86 -7.63
CA VAL A 126 1.94 8.88 -7.36
C VAL A 126 1.07 8.63 -8.59
N LYS A 127 0.63 9.68 -9.30
CA LYS A 127 -0.17 9.50 -10.52
C LYS A 127 0.59 8.75 -11.61
N THR A 128 1.89 8.97 -11.72
CA THR A 128 2.75 8.23 -12.66
C THR A 128 2.85 6.76 -12.27
N LEU A 129 3.16 6.47 -11.01
CA LEU A 129 3.21 5.10 -10.48
C LEU A 129 1.88 4.38 -10.66
N ARG A 130 0.76 5.06 -10.36
CA ARG A 130 -0.58 4.53 -10.56
C ARG A 130 -0.83 4.16 -12.02
N ARG A 131 -0.53 5.06 -12.96
CA ARG A 131 -0.69 4.80 -14.40
C ARG A 131 0.16 3.62 -14.86
N MET A 132 1.41 3.55 -14.42
CA MET A 132 2.32 2.44 -14.76
C MET A 132 1.80 1.12 -14.22
N PHE A 133 1.37 1.10 -12.95
CA PHE A 133 0.87 -0.10 -12.30
C PHE A 133 -0.45 -0.57 -12.91
N ASP A 134 -1.39 0.34 -13.18
CA ASP A 134 -2.66 0.03 -13.84
C ASP A 134 -2.44 -0.50 -15.27
N LEU A 135 -1.49 0.07 -16.01
CA LEU A 135 -1.09 -0.44 -17.32
C LEU A 135 -0.52 -1.86 -17.23
N CYS A 136 0.38 -2.12 -16.26
CA CYS A 136 1.01 -3.43 -16.10
C CYS A 136 0.04 -4.52 -15.62
N THR A 137 -0.94 -4.14 -14.80
CA THR A 137 -1.95 -5.06 -14.25
C THR A 137 -3.20 -5.18 -15.11
N GLY A 138 -3.33 -4.35 -16.15
CA GLY A 138 -4.53 -4.30 -16.99
C GLY A 138 -5.76 -3.71 -16.28
N TYR A 139 -5.58 -3.06 -15.13
CA TYR A 139 -6.66 -2.45 -14.37
C TYR A 139 -7.24 -1.24 -15.10
N LYS A 140 -8.58 -1.20 -15.20
CA LYS A 140 -9.31 -0.04 -15.69
C LYS A 140 -10.43 0.29 -14.70
N ASN A 141 -10.51 1.55 -14.31
CA ASN A 141 -11.67 2.06 -13.58
C ASN A 141 -12.73 2.49 -14.60
N THR A 142 -13.38 1.50 -15.22
CA THR A 142 -14.39 1.73 -16.26
C THR A 142 -15.78 1.72 -15.63
N HIS A 143 -16.54 2.80 -15.84
CA HIS A 143 -17.94 2.83 -15.43
C HIS A 143 -18.77 1.87 -16.29
N ILE A 144 -19.27 0.80 -15.70
CA ILE A 144 -20.16 -0.15 -16.36
C ILE A 144 -21.54 0.50 -16.54
N PRO A 145 -22.08 0.62 -17.78
CA PRO A 145 -23.38 1.25 -18.01
C PRO A 145 -24.52 0.56 -17.26
N GLU A 146 -25.48 1.33 -16.76
CA GLU A 146 -26.67 0.79 -16.07
C GLU A 146 -27.45 -0.21 -16.93
N SER A 147 -27.46 -0.02 -18.25
CA SER A 147 -28.10 -0.95 -19.19
C SER A 147 -27.50 -2.35 -19.15
N THR A 148 -26.20 -2.46 -18.81
CA THR A 148 -25.50 -3.74 -18.65
C THR A 148 -25.77 -4.33 -17.26
N LEU A 149 -25.82 -3.48 -16.23
CA LEU A 149 -26.15 -3.90 -14.85
C LEU A 149 -27.59 -4.42 -14.71
N LYS A 150 -28.52 -3.93 -15.54
CA LYS A 150 -29.92 -4.40 -15.57
C LYS A 150 -30.13 -5.73 -16.31
N GLN A 151 -29.10 -6.27 -16.97
CA GLN A 151 -29.19 -7.59 -17.63
C GLN A 151 -29.21 -8.71 -16.58
N ASN A 152 -30.03 -9.74 -16.79
CA ASN A 152 -30.12 -10.89 -15.89
C ASN A 152 -29.89 -12.21 -16.65
N PRO A 153 -28.75 -12.91 -16.44
CA PRO A 153 -27.63 -12.54 -15.57
C PRO A 153 -26.75 -11.43 -16.18
N ILE A 154 -26.02 -10.69 -15.34
CA ILE A 154 -25.03 -9.69 -15.79
C ILE A 154 -23.92 -10.41 -16.59
N PRO A 155 -23.46 -9.89 -17.75
CA PRO A 155 -22.49 -10.56 -18.62
C PRO A 155 -21.03 -10.43 -18.09
N ILE A 156 -20.77 -10.91 -16.86
CA ILE A 156 -19.47 -10.81 -16.16
C ILE A 156 -18.31 -11.37 -16.98
N LYS A 157 -18.51 -12.51 -17.66
CA LYS A 157 -17.46 -13.14 -18.49
C LYS A 157 -17.02 -12.25 -19.65
N GLU A 158 -17.95 -11.55 -20.28
CA GLU A 158 -17.65 -10.64 -21.39
C GLU A 158 -16.93 -9.38 -20.89
N LEU A 159 -17.39 -8.82 -19.77
CA LEU A 159 -16.75 -7.67 -19.12
C LEU A 159 -15.30 -7.97 -18.74
N ARG A 160 -15.04 -9.16 -18.15
CA ARG A 160 -13.68 -9.63 -17.84
C ARG A 160 -12.84 -9.86 -19.11
N ALA A 161 -13.41 -10.45 -20.16
CA ALA A 161 -12.69 -10.66 -21.43
C ALA A 161 -12.28 -9.35 -22.11
N LYS A 162 -13.08 -8.29 -21.96
CA LYS A 162 -12.79 -6.92 -22.41
C LYS A 162 -11.81 -6.17 -21.49
N GLY A 163 -11.53 -6.71 -20.30
CA GLY A 163 -10.72 -6.07 -19.27
C GLY A 163 -11.41 -4.83 -18.66
N GLU A 164 -12.75 -4.82 -18.68
CA GLU A 164 -13.58 -3.77 -18.05
C GLU A 164 -13.91 -4.10 -16.60
N LEU A 165 -13.69 -5.35 -16.19
CA LEU A 165 -13.95 -5.86 -14.86
C LEU A 165 -12.82 -6.79 -14.43
N LEU A 166 -12.32 -6.63 -13.20
CA LEU A 166 -11.32 -7.54 -12.64
C LEU A 166 -11.97 -8.86 -12.18
N SER A 167 -11.20 -9.95 -12.24
CA SER A 167 -11.55 -11.16 -11.51
C SER A 167 -11.18 -11.03 -10.02
N ASP A 168 -11.70 -11.93 -9.19
CA ASP A 168 -11.29 -12.11 -7.80
C ASP A 168 -9.76 -12.25 -7.66
N LYS A 169 -9.15 -13.01 -8.56
CA LYS A 169 -7.70 -13.23 -8.57
C LYS A 169 -6.92 -11.98 -8.92
N ASP A 170 -7.40 -11.20 -9.89
CA ASP A 170 -6.74 -9.96 -10.30
C ASP A 170 -6.85 -8.89 -9.21
N TRP A 171 -8.00 -8.82 -8.52
CA TRP A 171 -8.15 -7.98 -7.34
C TRP A 171 -7.18 -8.38 -6.23
N LEU A 172 -7.11 -9.67 -5.88
CA LEU A 172 -6.19 -10.16 -4.84
C LEU A 172 -4.72 -9.93 -5.21
N LEU A 173 -4.32 -10.18 -6.46
CA LEU A 173 -2.97 -9.89 -6.92
C LEU A 173 -2.64 -8.41 -6.77
N ARG A 174 -3.57 -7.53 -7.18
CA ARG A 174 -3.42 -6.09 -7.05
C ARG A 174 -3.23 -5.66 -5.60
N ILE A 175 -4.12 -6.11 -4.72
CA ILE A 175 -4.09 -5.77 -3.30
C ILE A 175 -2.78 -6.27 -2.68
N ILE A 176 -2.48 -7.58 -2.78
CA ILE A 176 -1.27 -8.17 -2.21
C ILE A 176 0.01 -7.46 -2.68
N LEU A 177 0.10 -7.09 -3.96
CA LEU A 177 1.26 -6.35 -4.48
C LEU A 177 1.38 -4.94 -3.87
N LEU A 178 0.27 -4.20 -3.76
CA LEU A 178 0.28 -2.84 -3.23
C LEU A 178 0.52 -2.83 -1.71
N GLU A 179 -0.17 -3.69 -0.96
CA GLU A 179 -0.01 -3.82 0.50
C GLU A 179 1.41 -4.26 0.90
N SER A 180 2.08 -5.05 0.05
CA SER A 180 3.48 -5.42 0.27
C SER A 180 4.45 -4.23 0.27
N PHE A 181 4.02 -3.10 -0.29
CA PHE A 181 4.76 -1.85 -0.30
C PHE A 181 4.21 -0.83 0.69
N ALA A 182 2.89 -0.81 0.94
CA ALA A 182 2.22 0.17 1.79
C ALA A 182 2.77 0.22 3.23
N GLY A 183 3.20 -0.91 3.80
CA GLY A 183 3.83 -0.94 5.14
C GLY A 183 5.27 -0.38 5.21
N VAL A 184 5.90 -0.02 4.10
CA VAL A 184 7.30 0.42 4.06
C VAL A 184 7.52 1.87 4.52
N PRO A 185 6.76 2.88 4.03
CA PRO A 185 6.98 4.28 4.37
C PRO A 185 6.87 4.57 5.87
N GLY A 186 5.82 4.08 6.54
CA GLY A 186 5.63 4.24 7.98
C GLY A 186 6.80 3.67 8.78
N MET A 187 7.29 2.48 8.42
CA MET A 187 8.43 1.83 9.06
C MET A 187 9.73 2.65 8.92
N ILE A 188 10.00 3.18 7.72
CA ILE A 188 11.17 4.05 7.47
C ILE A 188 11.08 5.33 8.30
N ALA A 189 9.92 5.99 8.26
CA ALA A 189 9.68 7.23 8.97
C ALA A 189 9.83 7.03 10.49
N GLY A 190 9.17 6.01 11.04
CA GLY A 190 9.26 5.62 12.44
C GLY A 190 10.70 5.32 12.86
N THR A 191 11.44 4.52 12.08
CA THR A 191 12.85 4.18 12.35
C THR A 191 13.76 5.42 12.33
N LEU A 192 13.65 6.27 11.31
CA LEU A 192 14.49 7.47 11.20
C LEU A 192 14.23 8.48 12.33
N ARG A 193 12.97 8.62 12.75
CA ARG A 193 12.57 9.43 13.90
C ARG A 193 13.02 8.81 15.22
N HIS A 194 12.89 7.50 15.38
CA HIS A 194 13.38 6.75 16.55
C HIS A 194 14.89 6.95 16.75
N LEU A 195 15.70 6.68 15.72
CA LEU A 195 17.14 6.92 15.77
C LEU A 195 17.48 8.40 16.00
N ARG A 196 16.60 9.34 15.61
CA ARG A 196 16.79 10.78 15.87
C ARG A 196 16.56 11.13 17.32
N SER A 197 15.50 10.59 17.92
CA SER A 197 15.22 10.73 19.34
C SER A 197 16.39 10.21 20.17
N LEU A 198 16.91 9.01 19.85
CA LEU A 198 18.06 8.41 20.53
C LEU A 198 19.33 9.25 20.42
N ARG A 199 19.76 9.61 19.20
CA ARG A 199 21.04 10.33 19.00
C ARG A 199 21.02 11.77 19.51
N LEU A 200 19.85 12.37 19.67
CA LEU A 200 19.68 13.73 20.22
C LEU A 200 19.27 13.71 21.70
N LEU A 201 18.94 12.55 22.27
CA LEU A 201 18.42 12.37 23.63
C LEU A 201 17.18 13.26 23.89
N ARG A 202 16.24 13.29 22.94
CA ARG A 202 15.04 14.14 22.98
C ARG A 202 13.77 13.32 22.81
N ARG A 203 12.67 13.78 23.40
CA ARG A 203 11.33 13.24 23.11
C ARG A 203 10.97 13.48 21.64
N ASP A 204 10.27 12.53 21.05
CA ASP A 204 9.83 12.58 19.65
C ASP A 204 8.50 13.33 19.45
N GLY A 205 7.68 13.42 20.50
CA GLY A 205 6.36 14.07 20.42
C GLY A 205 5.28 13.19 19.81
N GLY A 206 5.39 11.87 19.93
CA GLY A 206 4.33 10.91 19.60
C GLY A 206 4.24 10.51 18.13
N TRP A 207 5.24 10.79 17.30
CA TRP A 207 5.24 10.46 15.89
C TRP A 207 5.64 8.99 15.64
N ILE A 208 6.64 8.49 16.35
CA ILE A 208 7.19 7.14 16.15
C ILE A 208 6.09 6.09 16.27
N HIS A 209 5.26 6.18 17.30
CA HIS A 209 4.20 5.21 17.55
C HIS A 209 3.19 5.16 16.41
N THR A 210 2.58 6.30 16.05
CA THR A 210 1.63 6.40 14.94
C THR A 210 2.19 5.90 13.62
N LEU A 211 3.48 6.16 13.33
CA LEU A 211 4.10 5.71 12.08
C LEU A 211 4.39 4.20 12.05
N LEU A 212 4.68 3.61 13.20
CA LEU A 212 4.85 2.17 13.33
C LEU A 212 3.50 1.44 13.36
N GLU A 213 2.46 2.06 13.93
CA GLU A 213 1.07 1.58 13.87
C GLU A 213 0.57 1.53 12.43
N GLU A 214 0.76 2.60 11.65
CA GLU A 214 0.44 2.62 10.22
C GLU A 214 1.17 1.48 9.48
N ALA A 215 2.48 1.32 9.72
CA ALA A 215 3.25 0.25 9.07
C ALA A 215 2.77 -1.17 9.44
N GLU A 216 2.33 -1.39 10.68
CA GLU A 216 1.74 -2.65 11.09
C GLU A 216 0.34 -2.84 10.51
N ASN A 217 -0.48 -1.80 10.46
CA ASN A 217 -1.82 -1.87 9.91
C ASN A 217 -1.80 -2.32 8.43
N GLU A 218 -0.93 -1.72 7.62
CA GLU A 218 -0.71 -2.14 6.23
C GLU A 218 -0.17 -3.58 6.11
N ARG A 219 0.67 -4.01 7.06
CA ARG A 219 1.12 -5.41 7.13
C ARG A 219 -0.06 -6.35 7.42
N MET A 220 -1.00 -5.93 8.26
CA MET A 220 -2.21 -6.69 8.56
C MET A 220 -3.18 -6.75 7.37
N HIS A 221 -3.22 -5.71 6.52
CA HIS A 221 -3.89 -5.78 5.21
C HIS A 221 -3.28 -6.91 4.37
N LEU A 222 -1.97 -6.86 4.15
CA LEU A 222 -1.24 -7.86 3.36
C LEU A 222 -1.50 -9.28 3.88
N LEU A 223 -1.29 -9.52 5.17
CA LEU A 223 -1.42 -10.85 5.77
C LEU A 223 -2.86 -11.36 5.68
N THR A 224 -3.85 -10.48 5.85
CA THR A 224 -5.26 -10.81 5.66
C THR A 224 -5.53 -11.35 4.26
N PHE A 225 -5.15 -10.60 3.21
CA PHE A 225 -5.41 -11.04 1.83
C PHE A 225 -4.55 -12.23 1.41
N MET A 226 -3.38 -12.42 2.02
CA MET A 226 -2.57 -13.62 1.81
C MET A 226 -3.25 -14.89 2.34
N THR A 227 -4.11 -14.81 3.35
CA THR A 227 -4.90 -16.00 3.77
C THR A 227 -5.89 -16.47 2.69
N ILE A 228 -6.26 -15.59 1.76
CA ILE A 228 -7.20 -15.86 0.67
C ILE A 228 -6.46 -16.29 -0.59
N ALA A 229 -5.40 -15.56 -0.97
CA ALA A 229 -4.60 -15.88 -2.14
C ALA A 229 -3.10 -15.83 -1.85
N GLN A 230 -2.39 -16.87 -2.26
CA GLN A 230 -0.94 -16.95 -2.08
C GLN A 230 -0.19 -16.40 -3.31
N PRO A 231 0.78 -15.50 -3.11
CA PRO A 231 1.54 -14.94 -4.22
C PRO A 231 2.47 -15.99 -4.84
N THR A 232 2.57 -15.99 -6.17
CA THR A 232 3.49 -16.90 -6.89
C THR A 232 4.96 -16.57 -6.60
N TRP A 233 5.89 -17.47 -6.95
CA TRP A 233 7.33 -17.20 -6.78
C TRP A 233 7.78 -15.97 -7.57
N PHE A 234 7.16 -15.72 -8.74
CA PHE A 234 7.41 -14.54 -9.55
C PHE A 234 6.91 -13.27 -8.84
N THR A 235 5.69 -13.30 -8.31
CA THR A 235 5.13 -12.19 -7.52
C THR A 235 6.04 -11.87 -6.33
N ARG A 236 6.53 -12.89 -5.61
CA ARG A 236 7.46 -12.71 -4.48
C ARG A 236 8.80 -12.11 -4.90
N ALA A 237 9.37 -12.57 -6.02
CA ALA A 237 10.60 -11.98 -6.56
C ALA A 237 10.40 -10.51 -6.95
N LEU A 238 9.24 -10.18 -7.53
CA LEU A 238 8.86 -8.80 -7.84
C LEU A 238 8.73 -7.95 -6.56
N VAL A 239 8.06 -8.45 -5.52
CA VAL A 239 7.95 -7.76 -4.23
C VAL A 239 9.35 -7.47 -3.67
N LEU A 240 10.25 -8.46 -3.65
CA LEU A 240 11.63 -8.28 -3.18
C LEU A 240 12.39 -7.20 -3.96
N ALA A 241 12.29 -7.22 -5.29
CA ALA A 241 12.94 -6.23 -6.14
C ALA A 241 12.37 -4.82 -5.91
N CYS A 242 11.04 -4.70 -5.86
CA CYS A 242 10.35 -3.44 -5.60
C CYS A 242 10.69 -2.89 -4.21
N GLN A 243 10.63 -3.70 -3.16
CA GLN A 243 11.01 -3.29 -1.81
C GLN A 243 12.48 -2.88 -1.75
N GLY A 244 13.39 -3.66 -2.34
CA GLY A 244 14.82 -3.34 -2.39
C GLY A 244 15.09 -1.97 -3.02
N MET A 245 14.38 -1.63 -4.11
CA MET A 245 14.50 -0.32 -4.75
C MET A 245 13.79 0.78 -3.94
N ALA A 246 12.52 0.58 -3.61
CA ALA A 246 11.66 1.61 -3.07
C ALA A 246 11.95 1.94 -1.60
N TYR A 247 12.34 0.95 -0.80
CA TYR A 247 12.83 1.18 0.57
C TYR A 247 14.01 2.16 0.58
N ASN A 248 15.02 1.91 -0.25
CA ASN A 248 16.22 2.76 -0.31
C ASN A 248 15.90 4.17 -0.83
N MET A 249 15.04 4.28 -1.86
CA MET A 249 14.62 5.59 -2.37
C MET A 249 13.83 6.39 -1.33
N LEU A 250 12.86 5.78 -0.65
CA LEU A 250 12.07 6.43 0.39
C LEU A 250 12.90 6.77 1.63
N PHE A 251 13.83 5.91 2.01
CA PHE A 251 14.77 6.15 3.10
C PHE A 251 15.58 7.43 2.85
N LEU A 252 16.20 7.55 1.68
CA LEU A 252 16.93 8.75 1.28
C LEU A 252 16.00 9.97 1.19
N ALA A 253 14.83 9.82 0.57
CA ALA A 253 13.86 10.89 0.45
C ALA A 253 13.41 11.42 1.82
N TYR A 254 13.20 10.55 2.82
CA TYR A 254 12.75 10.94 4.15
C TYR A 254 13.85 11.68 4.93
N ILE A 255 15.13 11.34 4.72
CA ILE A 255 16.26 12.07 5.31
C ILE A 255 16.26 13.54 4.88
N PHE A 256 16.04 13.80 3.57
CA PHE A 256 16.14 15.15 3.01
C PHE A 256 14.83 15.92 3.04
N ALA A 257 13.70 15.24 2.84
CA ALA A 257 12.41 15.86 2.57
C ALA A 257 11.23 15.09 3.21
N PRO A 258 11.18 14.97 4.56
CA PRO A 258 10.17 14.18 5.26
C PRO A 258 8.73 14.65 4.96
N LYS A 259 8.51 15.97 4.85
CA LYS A 259 7.19 16.52 4.47
C LYS A 259 6.72 16.04 3.09
N VAL A 260 7.66 15.87 2.15
CA VAL A 260 7.37 15.41 0.79
C VAL A 260 7.03 13.93 0.80
N VAL A 261 7.72 13.12 1.62
CA VAL A 261 7.37 11.71 1.80
C VAL A 261 5.97 11.56 2.40
N HIS A 262 5.63 12.30 3.46
CA HIS A 262 4.27 12.29 4.00
C HIS A 262 3.23 12.75 2.96
N ARG A 263 3.56 13.72 2.09
CA ARG A 263 2.64 14.11 1.01
C ARG A 263 2.51 13.04 -0.06
N PHE A 264 3.59 12.32 -0.36
CA PHE A 264 3.60 11.18 -1.28
C PHE A 264 2.74 10.04 -0.74
N VAL A 265 2.92 9.65 0.53
CA VAL A 265 2.11 8.61 1.18
C VAL A 265 0.65 9.02 1.21
N GLY A 266 0.30 10.22 1.70
CA GLY A 266 -1.10 10.64 1.72
C GLY A 266 -1.75 10.65 0.32
N ALA A 267 -0.99 10.92 -0.74
CA ALA A 267 -1.47 10.81 -2.12
C ALA A 267 -1.59 9.36 -2.61
N LEU A 268 -0.76 8.42 -2.13
CA LEU A 268 -0.97 6.97 -2.35
C LEU A 268 -2.29 6.55 -1.72
N GLU A 269 -2.57 6.99 -0.50
CA GLU A 269 -3.78 6.56 0.21
C GLU A 269 -5.05 7.21 -0.35
N GLU A 270 -4.95 8.39 -0.98
CA GLU A 270 -6.04 8.89 -1.83
C GLU A 270 -6.39 7.89 -2.96
N GLU A 271 -5.39 7.25 -3.57
CA GLU A 271 -5.59 6.23 -4.60
C GLU A 271 -6.01 4.88 -4.01
N ALA A 272 -5.57 4.54 -2.81
CA ALA A 272 -6.02 3.36 -2.08
C ALA A 272 -7.50 3.45 -1.75
N VAL A 273 -7.96 4.56 -1.13
CA VAL A 273 -9.38 4.83 -0.86
C VAL A 273 -10.20 4.76 -2.15
N ARG A 274 -9.74 5.35 -3.27
CA ARG A 274 -10.42 5.24 -4.58
C ARG A 274 -10.56 3.78 -5.04
N THR A 275 -9.49 3.00 -4.88
CA THR A 275 -9.44 1.60 -5.32
C THR A 275 -10.37 0.73 -4.51
N TYR A 276 -10.34 0.87 -3.18
CA TYR A 276 -11.22 0.11 -2.30
C TYR A 276 -12.67 0.57 -2.41
N THR A 277 -12.96 1.87 -2.63
CA THR A 277 -14.32 2.31 -2.96
C THR A 277 -14.83 1.63 -4.24
N HIS A 278 -14.00 1.55 -5.29
CA HIS A 278 -14.38 0.85 -6.52
C HIS A 278 -14.59 -0.66 -6.27
N CYS A 279 -13.71 -1.29 -5.50
CA CYS A 279 -13.83 -2.69 -5.12
C CYS A 279 -15.12 -2.98 -4.34
N VAL A 280 -15.46 -2.14 -3.36
CA VAL A 280 -16.73 -2.23 -2.60
C VAL A 280 -17.93 -2.13 -3.55
N GLN A 281 -17.92 -1.17 -4.47
CA GLN A 281 -19.01 -1.00 -5.45
C GLN A 281 -19.16 -2.23 -6.37
N ASP A 282 -18.05 -2.82 -6.82
CA ASP A 282 -18.09 -4.03 -7.64
C ASP A 282 -18.68 -5.22 -6.89
N ILE A 283 -18.33 -5.39 -5.60
CA ILE A 283 -18.89 -6.45 -4.76
C ILE A 283 -20.38 -6.21 -4.48
N GLU A 284 -20.77 -5.00 -4.07
CA GLU A 284 -22.17 -4.66 -3.77
C GLU A 284 -23.09 -4.80 -4.99
N ARG A 285 -22.56 -4.61 -6.21
CA ARG A 285 -23.28 -4.84 -7.47
C ARG A 285 -23.25 -6.30 -7.95
N GLY A 286 -22.61 -7.20 -7.22
CA GLY A 286 -22.48 -8.61 -7.57
C GLY A 286 -21.57 -8.87 -8.79
N LEU A 287 -20.66 -7.94 -9.11
CA LEU A 287 -19.72 -8.07 -10.23
C LEU A 287 -18.52 -8.97 -9.90
N VAL A 288 -18.30 -9.27 -8.62
CA VAL A 288 -17.33 -10.26 -8.14
C VAL A 288 -18.08 -11.40 -7.43
N PRO A 289 -18.75 -12.29 -8.18
CA PRO A 289 -19.62 -13.32 -7.61
C PRO A 289 -18.88 -14.30 -6.70
N GLU A 290 -17.58 -14.48 -6.89
CA GLU A 290 -16.71 -15.30 -6.05
C GLU A 290 -16.63 -14.78 -4.60
N TRP A 291 -16.90 -13.49 -4.38
CA TRP A 291 -16.84 -12.85 -3.07
C TRP A 291 -18.21 -12.58 -2.46
N ASN A 292 -19.29 -12.85 -3.19
CA ASN A 292 -20.64 -12.70 -2.67
C ASN A 292 -20.83 -13.64 -1.48
N ASN A 293 -21.01 -13.06 -0.29
CA ASN A 293 -21.12 -13.79 0.99
C ASN A 293 -19.88 -14.64 1.34
N ALA A 294 -18.70 -14.34 0.78
CA ALA A 294 -17.47 -14.99 1.21
C ALA A 294 -17.20 -14.61 2.69
N PRO A 295 -16.93 -15.58 3.58
CA PRO A 295 -16.68 -15.30 4.99
C PRO A 295 -15.38 -14.51 5.17
N ALA A 296 -15.36 -13.60 6.14
CA ALA A 296 -14.15 -12.88 6.53
C ALA A 296 -13.09 -13.87 7.05
N PRO A 297 -11.81 -13.72 6.66
CA PRO A 297 -10.73 -14.50 7.24
C PRO A 297 -10.64 -14.31 8.75
N ARG A 298 -10.24 -15.35 9.48
CA ARG A 298 -10.15 -15.31 10.94
C ARG A 298 -9.22 -14.20 11.45
N ILE A 299 -8.08 -14.01 10.78
CA ILE A 299 -7.13 -12.93 11.08
C ILE A 299 -7.78 -11.54 11.02
N ALA A 300 -8.70 -11.33 10.07
CA ALA A 300 -9.42 -10.06 9.92
C ALA A 300 -10.48 -9.87 11.01
N ILE A 301 -11.22 -10.95 11.32
CA ILE A 301 -12.18 -10.96 12.42
C ILE A 301 -11.50 -10.58 13.74
N ASP A 302 -10.38 -11.24 14.04
CA ASP A 302 -9.65 -11.01 15.27
C ASP A 302 -9.04 -9.61 15.28
N TYR A 303 -8.41 -9.16 14.19
CA TYR A 303 -7.81 -7.82 14.10
C TYR A 303 -8.88 -6.72 14.21
N TRP A 304 -9.79 -6.56 13.23
CA TRP A 304 -10.80 -5.50 13.23
C TRP A 304 -11.99 -5.72 14.18
N ARG A 305 -11.98 -6.76 15.01
CA ARG A 305 -13.08 -7.13 15.93
C ARG A 305 -14.41 -7.31 15.24
N LEU A 306 -14.39 -7.83 14.02
CA LEU A 306 -15.62 -8.02 13.26
C LEU A 306 -16.48 -9.13 13.89
N PRO A 307 -17.81 -9.10 13.71
CA PRO A 307 -18.66 -10.22 14.09
C PRO A 307 -18.20 -11.51 13.38
N THR A 308 -18.41 -12.67 13.99
CA THR A 308 -18.04 -13.96 13.36
C THR A 308 -18.81 -14.27 12.08
N SER A 309 -19.92 -13.57 11.84
CA SER A 309 -20.71 -13.63 10.61
C SER A 309 -20.26 -12.62 9.54
N ALA A 310 -19.18 -11.86 9.78
CA ALA A 310 -18.68 -10.86 8.85
C ALA A 310 -18.22 -11.51 7.54
N THR A 311 -18.36 -10.73 6.47
CA THR A 311 -18.01 -11.12 5.11
C THR A 311 -16.72 -10.44 4.65
N LEU A 312 -16.17 -10.89 3.53
CA LEU A 312 -15.04 -10.23 2.89
C LEU A 312 -15.35 -8.77 2.50
N LEU A 313 -16.63 -8.44 2.23
CA LEU A 313 -17.05 -7.06 2.00
C LEU A 313 -16.80 -6.18 3.23
N ASP A 314 -17.11 -6.69 4.43
CA ASP A 314 -16.92 -5.96 5.69
C ASP A 314 -15.43 -5.73 5.95
N VAL A 315 -14.58 -6.72 5.66
CA VAL A 315 -13.12 -6.59 5.72
C VAL A 315 -12.63 -5.50 4.77
N ILE A 316 -13.07 -5.50 3.50
CA ILE A 316 -12.67 -4.50 2.51
C ILE A 316 -13.15 -3.09 2.91
N LYS A 317 -14.32 -2.97 3.55
CA LYS A 317 -14.81 -1.70 4.11
C LYS A 317 -13.94 -1.21 5.27
N ALA A 318 -13.49 -2.10 6.15
CA ALA A 318 -12.57 -1.78 7.24
C ALA A 318 -11.21 -1.32 6.72
N VAL A 319 -10.59 -2.07 5.80
CA VAL A 319 -9.34 -1.68 5.12
C VAL A 319 -9.48 -0.30 4.48
N ARG A 320 -10.58 -0.04 3.75
CA ARG A 320 -10.85 1.29 3.16
C ARG A 320 -10.88 2.42 4.21
N ALA A 321 -11.35 2.15 5.42
CA ALA A 321 -11.38 3.12 6.50
C ALA A 321 -9.98 3.38 7.08
N ASP A 322 -9.16 2.34 7.17
CA ASP A 322 -7.73 2.46 7.50
C ASP A 322 -7.00 3.33 6.48
N GLU A 323 -7.21 3.10 5.18
CA GLU A 323 -6.61 3.94 4.12
C GLU A 323 -7.03 5.42 4.23
N ALA A 324 -8.29 5.67 4.57
CA ALA A 324 -8.77 7.05 4.76
C ALA A 324 -8.09 7.72 5.97
N THR A 325 -7.74 6.92 6.97
CA THR A 325 -6.98 7.35 8.16
C THR A 325 -5.55 7.66 7.80
N HIS A 326 -4.86 6.76 7.12
CA HIS A 326 -3.48 6.96 6.67
C HIS A 326 -3.37 8.18 5.74
N ARG A 327 -4.32 8.34 4.80
CA ARG A 327 -4.47 9.56 3.98
C ARG A 327 -4.52 10.82 4.86
N PHE A 328 -5.47 10.83 5.79
CA PHE A 328 -5.75 11.99 6.64
C PHE A 328 -4.56 12.34 7.54
N VAL A 329 -3.98 11.34 8.19
CA VAL A 329 -2.83 11.48 9.09
C VAL A 329 -1.62 11.96 8.31
N ASN A 330 -1.20 11.29 7.24
CA ASN A 330 -0.01 11.67 6.49
C ASN A 330 -0.13 13.07 5.88
N HIS A 331 -1.29 13.44 5.33
CA HIS A 331 -1.47 14.80 4.82
C HIS A 331 -1.45 15.87 5.92
N SER A 332 -1.91 15.55 7.12
CA SER A 332 -1.85 16.45 8.29
C SER A 332 -0.41 16.56 8.80
N LEU A 333 0.30 15.44 8.97
CA LEU A 333 1.71 15.39 9.36
C LEU A 333 2.60 16.19 8.39
N ALA A 334 2.31 16.14 7.08
CA ALA A 334 3.01 16.94 6.08
C ALA A 334 2.86 18.47 6.28
N ASN A 335 1.79 18.93 6.95
CA ASN A 335 1.56 20.34 7.25
C ASN A 335 2.35 20.83 8.49
N LEU A 336 2.75 19.91 9.37
CA LEU A 336 3.44 20.22 10.62
C LEU A 336 4.93 20.56 10.40
N ASP A 337 5.51 21.28 11.37
CA ASP A 337 6.96 21.36 11.54
C ASP A 337 7.50 20.06 12.14
N GLN A 338 8.21 19.31 11.30
CA GLN A 338 8.76 17.99 11.60
C GLN A 338 9.74 17.95 12.79
N LYS A 339 10.23 19.11 13.25
CA LYS A 339 11.18 19.22 14.36
C LYS A 339 10.55 19.76 15.64
N LEU A 340 9.52 20.58 15.54
CA LEU A 340 8.98 21.36 16.66
C LEU A 340 7.59 20.93 17.08
N ASP A 341 6.76 20.47 16.13
CA ASP A 341 5.35 20.22 16.41
C ASP A 341 5.13 18.82 16.99
N PHE A 342 4.23 18.77 17.97
CA PHE A 342 3.69 17.54 18.52
C PHE A 342 2.78 16.83 17.50
N ASN A 343 2.78 15.50 17.49
CA ASN A 343 1.84 14.73 16.66
C ASN A 343 0.43 14.84 17.28
N PRO A 344 -0.54 15.51 16.63
CA PRO A 344 -1.87 15.72 17.21
C PRO A 344 -2.63 14.41 17.45
N PHE A 345 -2.27 13.34 16.73
CA PHE A 345 -2.94 12.04 16.80
C PHE A 345 -2.36 11.11 17.87
N ALA A 346 -1.29 11.53 18.57
CA ALA A 346 -0.68 10.72 19.62
C ALA A 346 -1.51 10.65 20.91
N LEU A 347 -2.49 11.54 21.08
CA LEU A 347 -3.36 11.57 22.25
C LEU A 347 -4.70 10.86 22.00
N ALA A 348 -5.27 11.07 20.82
CA ALA A 348 -6.48 10.42 20.34
C ALA A 348 -6.54 10.51 18.82
N GLU A 349 -7.21 9.56 18.20
CA GLU A 349 -7.57 9.65 16.79
C GLU A 349 -8.68 10.69 16.58
N ALA A 350 -8.66 11.37 15.44
CA ALA A 350 -9.83 12.13 15.01
C ALA A 350 -11.00 11.17 14.74
N SER A 351 -12.24 11.66 14.87
CA SER A 351 -13.42 10.83 14.60
C SER A 351 -13.36 10.23 13.19
N ALA A 352 -13.92 9.03 13.01
CA ALA A 352 -13.93 8.36 11.71
C ALA A 352 -14.61 9.23 10.64
N GLU A 353 -15.63 10.02 11.00
CA GLU A 353 -16.26 10.98 10.10
C GLU A 353 -15.27 12.03 9.58
N ILE A 354 -14.47 12.63 10.46
CA ILE A 354 -13.47 13.62 10.05
C ILE A 354 -12.43 12.97 9.15
N ARG A 355 -11.89 11.82 9.53
CA ARG A 355 -10.88 11.09 8.75
C ARG A 355 -11.43 10.65 7.39
N GLY A 356 -12.70 10.22 7.34
CA GLY A 356 -13.37 9.74 6.15
C GLY A 356 -13.76 10.84 5.16
N THR A 357 -14.14 12.03 5.66
CA THR A 357 -14.72 13.11 4.84
C THR A 357 -13.79 14.31 4.61
N LYS A 358 -12.71 14.45 5.37
CA LYS A 358 -11.71 15.51 5.21
C LYS A 358 -10.38 14.94 4.72
N ALA A 359 -9.66 15.71 3.89
CA ALA A 359 -8.37 15.28 3.37
C ALA A 359 -7.24 15.35 4.41
N CYS A 360 -7.26 16.35 5.29
CA CYS A 360 -6.30 16.58 6.36
C CYS A 360 -6.70 17.74 7.27
N PHE A 361 -6.01 17.88 8.39
CA PHE A 361 -5.95 19.12 9.15
C PHE A 361 -4.88 20.08 8.64
N THR A 362 -5.15 21.38 8.71
CA THR A 362 -4.09 22.40 8.66
C THR A 362 -3.19 22.30 9.90
N ARG A 363 -2.09 23.05 9.93
CA ARG A 363 -1.21 23.10 11.10
C ARG A 363 -1.95 23.67 12.32
N GLU A 364 -2.79 24.68 12.10
CA GLU A 364 -3.59 25.35 13.14
C GLU A 364 -4.68 24.42 13.67
N GLU A 365 -5.41 23.74 12.78
CA GLU A 365 -6.43 22.76 13.16
C GLU A 365 -5.81 21.58 13.93
N SER A 366 -4.61 21.16 13.55
CA SER A 366 -3.84 20.13 14.27
C SER A 366 -3.47 20.58 15.69
N ALA A 367 -3.01 21.83 15.83
CA ALA A 367 -2.68 22.39 17.14
C ALA A 367 -3.93 22.59 18.01
N GLU A 368 -5.05 22.97 17.42
CA GLU A 368 -6.34 23.06 18.11
C GLU A 368 -6.83 21.70 18.58
N PHE A 369 -6.84 20.70 17.70
CA PHE A 369 -7.23 19.33 18.02
C PHE A 369 -6.37 18.75 19.15
N ALA A 370 -5.05 18.91 19.10
CA ALA A 370 -4.18 18.43 20.17
C ALA A 370 -4.51 19.07 21.53
N ARG A 371 -4.79 20.39 21.54
CA ARG A 371 -5.11 21.14 22.76
C ARG A 371 -6.47 20.72 23.34
N THR A 372 -7.50 20.61 22.50
CA THR A 372 -8.85 20.25 22.96
C THR A 372 -8.89 18.81 23.45
N THR A 373 -8.23 17.88 22.74
CA THR A 373 -8.06 16.50 23.19
C THR A 373 -7.33 16.42 24.52
N GLN A 374 -6.22 17.14 24.68
CA GLN A 374 -5.49 17.17 25.95
C GLN A 374 -6.35 17.70 27.11
N GLN A 375 -7.08 18.80 26.90
CA GLN A 375 -7.99 19.35 27.90
C GLN A 375 -9.08 18.35 28.29
N SER A 376 -9.66 17.66 27.31
CA SER A 376 -10.68 16.62 27.56
C SER A 376 -10.12 15.45 28.38
N LEU A 377 -8.91 14.99 28.08
CA LEU A 377 -8.26 13.90 28.81
C LEU A 377 -7.94 14.29 30.25
N LEU A 378 -7.48 15.53 30.49
CA LEU A 378 -7.24 16.03 31.84
C LEU A 378 -8.54 16.14 32.64
N ALA A 379 -9.60 16.69 32.04
CA ALA A 379 -10.90 16.81 32.69
C ALA A 379 -11.53 15.45 33.04
N ALA A 380 -11.31 14.42 32.21
CA ALA A 380 -11.77 13.06 32.46
C ALA A 380 -10.98 12.35 33.57
N GLY A 381 -9.70 12.70 33.76
CA GLY A 381 -8.86 12.12 34.81
C GLY A 381 -9.06 12.73 36.21
N GLU A 382 -9.77 13.86 36.30
CA GLU A 382 -10.15 14.51 37.57
C GLU A 382 -11.49 14.00 38.13
N GLN A 383 -12.22 13.17 37.37
CA GLN A 383 -13.46 12.49 37.78
C GLN A 383 -13.18 11.04 38.18
#